data_AF-A0A960R8W8-F1
#
_entry.id   AF-A0A960R8W8-F1
#
_cell.length_a   1.000
_cell.length_b   1.000
_cell.length_c   1.000
_cell.angle_alpha   90.00
_cell.angle_beta   90.00
_cell.angle_gamma   90.00
#
_symmetry.space_group_name_H-M   'P 1'
#
loop_
_entity.id
_entity.type
_entity.pdbx_description
1 polymer ?
#
loop_
_entity_poly.entity_id
_entity_poly.type
_entity_poly.pdbx_seq_one_letter_code
_entity_poly.pdbx_strand_id
1 'polypeptide(L)'
;TVTRGNPNNVTNASQGICLEVDMPPETEVYAEWEGGSVSFPLRALIHGARSGLTAGLESPAWRWHRAPLPQEWQFRASLPVELAEGDWIDVRVRQTNDQWAWGTPVFCRG
;
A
#
# COMPACT_ATOMS: atom_id res chain seq x y z
N THR A 1 -34.47 6.69 -9.41
CA THR A 1 -33.61 5.59 -8.94
C THR A 1 -33.12 5.94 -7.55
N VAL A 2 -33.34 5.08 -6.55
CA VAL A 2 -32.98 5.38 -5.16
C VAL A 2 -31.61 4.78 -4.87
N THR A 3 -30.59 5.64 -4.80
CA THR A 3 -29.24 5.23 -4.41
C THR A 3 -29.23 4.95 -2.90
N ARG A 4 -29.02 3.69 -2.49
CA ARG A 4 -28.74 3.38 -1.09
C ARG A 4 -27.23 3.50 -0.86
N GLY A 5 -26.84 4.50 -0.08
CA GLY A 5 -25.49 4.59 0.45
C GLY A 5 -25.18 3.45 1.41
N ASN A 6 -23.96 3.45 1.94
CA ASN A 6 -23.52 2.54 2.99
C ASN A 6 -24.60 2.41 4.09
N PRO A 7 -24.99 1.20 4.56
CA PRO A 7 -26.14 0.99 5.45
C PRO A 7 -26.11 1.85 6.72
N ASN A 8 -24.92 2.28 7.11
CA ASN A 8 -24.69 3.37 8.05
C ASN A 8 -23.40 4.12 7.67
N ASN A 9 -23.21 5.31 8.22
CA ASN A 9 -22.00 6.13 8.12
C ASN A 9 -20.88 5.67 9.09
N VAL A 10 -21.10 4.58 9.83
CA VAL A 10 -20.28 4.17 10.98
C VAL A 10 -19.40 2.96 10.66
N THR A 11 -19.79 2.11 9.71
CA THR A 11 -19.10 0.86 9.38
C THR A 11 -18.66 0.91 7.93
N ASN A 12 -17.35 0.83 7.68
CA ASN A 12 -16.85 0.67 6.32
C ASN A 12 -17.34 -0.68 5.77
N ALA A 13 -18.25 -0.68 4.79
CA ALA A 13 -18.66 -1.91 4.10
C ALA A 13 -17.59 -2.42 3.11
N SER A 14 -16.53 -1.65 2.88
CA SER A 14 -15.38 -2.11 2.11
C SER A 14 -14.58 -3.09 2.95
N GLN A 15 -14.44 -4.30 2.44
CA GLN A 15 -13.49 -5.30 2.94
C GLN A 15 -12.25 -5.24 2.06
N GLY A 16 -11.07 -5.36 2.66
CA GLY A 16 -9.80 -5.33 1.96
C GLY A 16 -8.78 -6.24 2.61
N ILE A 17 -7.90 -6.79 1.81
CA ILE A 17 -6.75 -7.59 2.25
C ILE A 17 -5.48 -7.01 1.62
N CYS A 18 -4.36 -7.16 2.32
CA CYS A 18 -3.04 -6.87 1.78
C CYS A 18 -2.29 -8.19 1.62
N LEU A 19 -1.71 -8.42 0.45
CA LEU A 19 -0.93 -9.60 0.15
C LEU A 19 0.50 -9.19 -0.16
N GLU A 20 1.46 -9.81 0.51
CA GLU A 20 2.86 -9.81 0.12
C GLU A 20 3.15 -11.15 -0.57
N VAL A 21 3.71 -11.09 -1.78
CA VAL A 21 3.88 -12.25 -2.65
C VAL A 21 5.27 -12.25 -3.26
N ASP A 22 5.86 -13.44 -3.37
CA ASP A 22 7.04 -13.70 -4.19
C ASP A 22 6.60 -14.58 -5.37
N MET A 23 6.51 -13.97 -6.56
CA MET A 23 5.99 -14.62 -7.76
C MET A 23 6.53 -13.97 -9.04
N PRO A 24 6.64 -14.72 -10.16
CA PRO A 24 7.04 -14.16 -11.45
C PRO A 24 6.06 -13.07 -11.94
N PRO A 25 6.52 -12.00 -12.63
CA PRO A 25 5.67 -10.89 -13.09
C PRO A 25 4.52 -11.30 -14.04
N GLU A 26 4.68 -12.39 -14.76
CA GLU A 26 3.67 -12.91 -15.69
C GLU A 26 2.64 -13.81 -15.02
N THR A 27 2.77 -14.05 -13.71
CA THR A 27 1.82 -14.86 -12.95
C THR A 27 0.60 -14.04 -12.59
N GLU A 28 -0.58 -14.65 -12.73
CA GLU A 28 -1.87 -14.02 -12.48
C GLU A 28 -2.18 -13.90 -10.98
N VAL A 29 -2.74 -12.77 -10.59
CA VAL A 29 -3.42 -12.56 -9.32
C VAL A 29 -4.90 -12.35 -9.63
N TYR A 30 -5.75 -13.14 -9.00
CA TYR A 30 -7.19 -13.16 -9.31
C TYR A 30 -8.05 -13.07 -8.06
N ALA A 31 -9.30 -12.65 -8.25
CA ALA A 31 -10.35 -12.69 -7.25
C ALA A 31 -11.63 -13.21 -7.90
N GLU A 32 -12.39 -13.99 -7.14
CA GLU A 32 -13.65 -14.59 -7.56
C GLU A 32 -14.74 -14.30 -6.53
N TRP A 33 -15.96 -14.19 -7.01
CA TRP A 33 -17.16 -14.04 -6.20
C TRP A 33 -18.34 -14.67 -6.93
N GLU A 34 -19.50 -14.70 -6.27
CA GLU A 34 -20.72 -15.17 -6.90
C GLU A 34 -21.12 -14.26 -8.08
N GLY A 35 -21.02 -14.79 -9.29
CA GLY A 35 -21.40 -14.08 -10.52
C GLY A 35 -20.27 -13.29 -11.19
N GLY A 36 -19.01 -13.41 -10.76
CA GLY A 36 -17.90 -12.77 -11.47
C GLY A 36 -16.51 -13.11 -10.97
N SER A 37 -15.52 -12.76 -11.79
CA SER A 37 -14.11 -12.85 -11.45
C SER A 37 -13.31 -11.77 -12.20
N VAL A 38 -12.14 -11.45 -11.65
CA VAL A 38 -11.13 -10.64 -12.34
C VAL A 38 -9.75 -11.24 -12.12
N SER A 39 -8.90 -11.13 -13.13
CA SER A 39 -7.54 -11.65 -13.11
C SER A 39 -6.62 -10.65 -13.81
N PHE A 40 -5.44 -10.42 -13.23
CA PHE A 40 -4.40 -9.62 -13.84
C PHE A 40 -3.03 -10.26 -13.61
N PRO A 41 -2.11 -10.21 -14.59
CA PRO A 41 -0.73 -10.58 -14.34
C PRO A 41 -0.10 -9.56 -13.37
N LEU A 42 0.80 -10.00 -12.49
CA LEU A 42 1.45 -9.12 -11.53
C LEU A 42 2.09 -7.89 -12.21
N ARG A 43 2.66 -8.04 -13.41
CA ARG A 43 3.21 -6.92 -14.22
C ARG A 43 2.20 -5.80 -14.41
N ALA A 44 0.93 -6.12 -14.64
CA ALA A 44 -0.11 -5.14 -14.90
C ALA A 44 -0.44 -4.34 -13.64
N LEU A 45 -0.37 -4.98 -12.47
CA LEU A 45 -0.56 -4.37 -11.16
C LEU A 45 0.66 -3.55 -10.72
N ILE A 46 1.88 -3.95 -11.09
CA ILE A 46 3.10 -3.13 -10.89
C ILE A 46 2.98 -1.81 -11.67
N HIS A 47 2.51 -1.87 -12.92
CA HIS A 47 2.35 -0.68 -13.76
C HIS A 47 1.21 0.24 -13.33
N GLY A 48 0.22 -0.26 -12.59
CA GLY A 48 -0.84 0.59 -12.09
C GLY A 48 -1.99 -0.17 -11.44
N ALA A 49 -2.81 0.58 -10.70
CA ALA A 49 -4.00 0.05 -10.07
C ALA A 49 -5.08 -0.35 -11.11
N ARG A 50 -5.99 -1.24 -10.72
CA ARG A 50 -7.18 -1.63 -11.51
C ARG A 50 -8.43 -1.45 -10.66
N SER A 51 -9.52 -1.07 -11.30
CA SER A 51 -10.82 -0.97 -10.64
C SER A 51 -11.94 -1.27 -11.61
N GLY A 52 -13.07 -1.69 -11.06
CA GLY A 52 -14.28 -1.92 -11.82
C GLY A 52 -15.43 -2.20 -10.89
N LEU A 53 -16.52 -2.67 -11.49
CA LEU A 53 -17.75 -3.02 -10.81
C LEU A 53 -17.89 -4.54 -10.81
N THR A 54 -18.55 -5.11 -9.81
CA THR A 54 -18.78 -6.56 -9.74
C THR A 54 -19.81 -7.01 -10.78
N ALA A 55 -20.68 -6.09 -11.21
CA ALA A 55 -21.63 -6.29 -12.31
C ALA A 55 -21.72 -5.02 -13.17
N GLY A 56 -22.79 -4.23 -13.01
CA GLY A 56 -23.06 -3.01 -13.78
C GLY A 56 -23.15 -1.75 -12.91
N LEU A 57 -23.75 -0.70 -13.47
CA LEU A 57 -24.03 0.54 -12.74
C LEU A 57 -24.78 0.22 -11.44
N GLU A 58 -24.43 0.92 -10.37
CA GLU A 58 -24.97 0.75 -9.01
C GLU A 58 -24.59 -0.56 -8.29
N SER A 59 -23.74 -1.42 -8.87
CA SER A 59 -23.17 -2.57 -8.15
C SER A 59 -21.94 -2.19 -7.30
N PRO A 60 -21.56 -3.02 -6.30
CA PRO A 60 -20.31 -2.84 -5.56
C PRO A 60 -19.09 -2.73 -6.49
N ALA A 61 -18.12 -1.94 -6.08
CA ALA A 61 -16.87 -1.76 -6.80
C ALA A 61 -15.75 -2.63 -6.21
N TRP A 62 -14.79 -3.02 -7.04
CA TRP A 62 -13.53 -3.63 -6.61
C TRP A 62 -12.36 -2.71 -6.96
N ARG A 63 -11.29 -2.78 -6.15
CA ARG A 63 -10.06 -2.02 -6.34
C ARG A 63 -8.85 -2.90 -6.06
N TRP A 64 -8.01 -3.06 -7.08
CA TRP A 64 -6.64 -3.55 -6.94
C TRP A 64 -5.71 -2.36 -6.87
N HIS A 65 -4.97 -2.24 -5.77
CA HIS A 65 -3.93 -1.23 -5.66
C HIS A 65 -2.75 -1.58 -6.57
N ARG A 66 -1.98 -0.56 -6.95
CA ARG A 66 -0.69 -0.80 -7.62
C ARG A 66 0.18 -1.64 -6.69
N ALA A 67 0.77 -2.71 -7.20
CA ALA A 67 1.73 -3.51 -6.45
C ALA A 67 3.08 -2.76 -6.41
N PRO A 68 3.52 -2.23 -5.26
CA PRO A 68 4.80 -1.55 -5.17
C PRO A 68 5.93 -2.59 -5.22
N LEU A 69 6.98 -2.31 -5.97
CA LEU A 69 8.21 -3.10 -5.92
C LEU A 69 8.90 -2.89 -4.55
N PRO A 70 9.66 -3.87 -4.04
CA PRO A 70 10.35 -3.76 -2.75
C PRO A 70 11.15 -2.46 -2.60
N GLN A 71 11.86 -2.05 -3.64
CA GLN A 71 12.70 -0.85 -3.65
C GLN A 71 11.92 0.46 -3.52
N GLU A 72 10.60 0.44 -3.71
CA GLU A 72 9.75 1.63 -3.62
C GLU A 72 9.29 1.93 -2.19
N TRP A 73 9.41 0.97 -1.28
CA TRP A 73 9.02 1.14 0.12
C TRP A 73 10.08 0.67 1.13
N GLN A 74 11.03 -0.14 0.70
CA GLN A 74 12.22 -0.51 1.48
C GLN A 74 13.36 0.44 1.17
N PHE A 75 13.80 1.19 2.18
CA PHE A 75 14.93 2.10 2.07
C PHE A 75 15.98 1.75 3.13
N ARG A 76 17.24 1.66 2.73
CA ARG A 76 18.39 1.52 3.62
C ARG A 76 19.46 2.50 3.17
N ALA A 77 19.95 3.31 4.10
CA ALA A 77 21.06 4.22 3.88
C ALA A 77 22.05 4.16 5.04
N SER A 78 23.29 4.53 4.74
CA SER A 78 24.34 4.74 5.72
C SER A 78 24.89 6.14 5.49
N LEU A 79 24.93 6.94 6.54
CA LEU A 79 25.45 8.29 6.52
C LEU A 79 26.60 8.35 7.53
N PRO A 80 27.84 8.68 7.13
CA PRO A 80 28.89 8.98 8.10
C PRO A 80 28.52 10.25 8.84
N VAL A 81 28.54 10.18 10.17
CA VAL A 81 28.29 11.33 11.06
C VAL A 81 29.39 11.31 12.11
N GLU A 82 30.07 12.44 12.29
CA GLU A 82 30.98 12.64 13.42
C GLU A 82 30.16 13.07 14.64
N LEU A 83 30.35 12.37 15.76
CA LEU A 83 29.60 12.60 16.99
C LEU A 83 30.56 12.68 18.17
N ALA A 84 30.28 13.63 19.07
CA ALA A 84 30.95 13.80 20.35
C ALA A 84 30.09 13.28 21.51
N GLU A 85 30.70 13.13 22.68
CA GLU A 85 29.97 12.83 23.91
C GLU A 85 28.95 13.94 24.21
N GLY A 86 27.71 13.56 24.49
CA GLY A 86 26.60 14.50 24.73
C GLY A 86 25.79 14.85 23.48
N ASP A 87 26.27 14.49 22.28
CA ASP A 87 25.49 14.65 21.05
C ASP A 87 24.29 13.69 21.01
N TRP A 88 23.32 14.03 20.18
CA TRP A 88 22.22 13.13 19.83
C TRP A 88 21.82 13.32 18.38
N ILE A 89 21.27 12.25 17.79
CA ILE A 89 20.76 12.25 16.42
C ILE A 89 19.28 11.89 16.44
N ASP A 90 18.45 12.62 15.70
CA ASP A 90 17.16 12.12 15.19
C ASP A 90 17.23 11.86 13.68
N VAL A 91 16.44 10.89 13.22
CA VAL A 91 16.31 10.58 11.80
C VAL A 91 14.86 10.75 11.41
N ARG A 92 14.61 11.42 10.30
CA ARG A 92 13.27 11.59 9.71
C ARG A 92 13.31 11.20 8.26
N VAL A 93 12.28 10.48 7.82
CA VAL A 93 12.11 10.09 6.43
C VAL A 93 10.80 10.67 5.94
N ARG A 94 10.85 11.31 4.76
CA ARG A 94 9.67 11.81 4.04
C ARG A 94 9.52 11.01 2.76
N GLN A 95 8.36 10.37 2.59
CA GLN A 95 7.98 9.73 1.33
C GLN A 95 7.52 10.78 0.31
N THR A 96 7.55 10.45 -0.98
CA THR A 96 7.15 11.37 -2.07
C THR A 96 5.68 11.79 -2.01
N ASN A 97 4.85 11.07 -1.27
CA ASN A 97 3.44 11.36 -1.01
C ASN A 97 3.22 12.19 0.28
N ASP A 98 4.25 12.85 0.80
CA ASP A 98 4.25 13.65 2.04
C ASP A 98 3.88 12.89 3.32
N GLN A 99 3.99 11.56 3.31
CA GLN A 99 3.97 10.76 4.54
C GLN A 99 5.33 10.85 5.24
N TRP A 100 5.31 10.95 6.56
CA TRP A 100 6.49 11.09 7.41
C TRP A 100 6.63 9.92 8.37
N ALA A 101 7.87 9.49 8.58
CA ALA A 101 8.26 8.58 9.65
C ALA A 101 9.46 9.17 10.40
N TRP A 102 9.56 8.84 11.69
CA TRP A 102 10.61 9.31 12.57
C TRP A 102 11.27 8.11 13.26
N GLY A 103 12.59 8.15 13.37
CA GLY A 103 13.34 7.24 14.22
C GLY A 103 13.32 7.70 15.67
N THR A 104 13.57 6.78 16.58
CA THR A 104 13.85 7.13 17.98
C THR A 104 15.19 7.89 18.05
N PRO A 105 15.30 8.95 18.87
CA PRO A 105 16.57 9.63 19.08
C PRO A 105 17.65 8.68 19.61
N VAL A 106 18.86 8.81 19.09
CA VAL A 106 20.04 8.09 19.57
C VAL A 106 20.93 9.09 20.31
N PHE A 107 21.24 8.80 21.57
CA PHE A 107 22.08 9.64 22.43
C PHE A 107 23.49 9.06 22.50
N CYS A 108 24.50 9.89 22.22
CA CYS A 108 25.90 9.52 22.29
C CYS A 108 26.38 9.65 23.74
N ARG A 109 26.61 8.51 24.38
CA ARG A 109 27.22 8.44 25.72
C ARG A 109 28.58 7.78 25.60
N GLY A 110 29.60 8.39 26.20
CA GLY A 110 30.94 7.84 26.34
C GLY A 110 31.01 6.69 27.33
#